data_AF-K0B3K6-F1
#
_entry.id   AF-K0B3K6-F1
#
_cell.length_a   1.000
_cell.length_b   1.000
_cell.length_c   1.000
_cell.angle_alpha   90.00
_cell.angle_beta   90.00
_cell.angle_gamma   90.00
#
_symmetry.space_group_name_H-M   'P 1'
#
loop_
_entity.id
_entity.type
_entity.pdbx_description
1 polymer ?
#
loop_
_entity_poly.entity_id
_entity_poly.type
_entity_poly.pdbx_seq_one_letter_code
_entity_poly.pdbx_strand_id
1 'polypeptide(L)' 'MWVYEKKLQYPVRVDTCNPALAQMILEQFGGADGELSAAIRYLSQRWSMPTDEAKGILNDIGTEE' A
#
# COMPACT_ATOMS: atom_id res chain seq x y z
N MET A 1 -8.19 9.80 10.83
CA MET A 1 -8.90 8.60 11.32
C MET A 1 -9.03 7.65 10.14
N TRP A 2 -8.75 6.36 10.33
CA TRP A 2 -8.87 5.37 9.27
C TRP A 2 -10.27 4.75 9.28
N VAL A 3 -10.78 4.42 8.10
CA VAL A 3 -12.01 3.64 7.92
C VAL A 3 -11.66 2.44 7.08
N TYR A 4 -12.06 1.26 7.54
CA TYR A 4 -11.91 0.03 6.78
C TYR A 4 -13.25 -0.34 6.15
N GLU A 5 -13.25 -0.52 4.84
CA GLU A 5 -14.37 -1.10 4.11
C GLU A 5 -13.99 -2.49 3.60
N LYS A 6 -14.86 -3.48 3.79
CA LYS A 6 -14.63 -4.86 3.33
C LYS A 6 -14.88 -4.98 1.81
N LYS A 7 -14.12 -4.23 1.02
CA LYS A 7 -14.10 -4.22 -0.44
C LYS A 7 -12.65 -4.05 -0.92
N LEU A 8 -12.33 -4.61 -2.08
CA LEU A 8 -11.03 -4.35 -2.73
C LEU A 8 -11.10 -3.03 -3.48
N GLN A 9 -9.97 -2.31 -3.59
CA GLN A 9 -9.86 -1.10 -4.39
C GLN A 9 -10.12 -1.38 -5.88
N TYR A 10 -9.65 -2.54 -6.35
CA TYR A 10 -9.89 -3.05 -7.70
C TYR A 10 -10.33 -4.54 -7.64
N PRO A 11 -11.29 -4.98 -8.48
CA PRO A 11 -11.75 -6.37 -8.47
C PRO A 11 -10.63 -7.34 -8.91
N VAL A 12 -10.35 -8.33 -8.07
CA VAL A 12 -9.36 -9.39 -8.35
C VAL A 12 -10.06 -10.65 -8.85
N ARG A 13 -9.45 -11.31 -9.85
CA ARG A 13 -9.88 -12.63 -10.35
C ARG A 13 -8.72 -13.60 -10.26
N VAL A 14 -8.98 -14.79 -9.71
CA VAL A 14 -8.00 -15.88 -9.57
C VAL A 14 -8.65 -17.14 -10.14
N ASP A 15 -8.02 -17.73 -11.16
CA ASP A 15 -8.61 -18.88 -11.86
C ASP A 15 -8.10 -20.22 -11.32
N THR A 16 -6.80 -20.32 -11.03
CA THR A 16 -6.16 -21.58 -10.59
C THR A 16 -5.13 -21.33 -9.50
N CYS A 17 -4.93 -22.33 -8.62
CA CYS A 17 -3.88 -22.28 -7.61
C CYS A 17 -2.48 -22.33 -8.25
N ASN A 18 -1.64 -21.34 -7.95
CA ASN A 18 -0.24 -21.30 -8.39
C ASN A 18 0.68 -20.83 -7.25
N PRO A 19 1.25 -21.75 -6.47
CA PRO A 19 2.12 -21.42 -5.33
C PRO A 19 3.41 -20.69 -5.72
N ALA A 20 3.98 -20.99 -6.89
CA ALA A 20 5.21 -20.32 -7.36
C ALA A 20 4.96 -18.84 -7.66
N LEU A 21 3.82 -18.53 -8.30
CA LEU A 21 3.40 -17.13 -8.50
C LEU A 21 3.09 -16.45 -7.17
N ALA A 22 2.40 -17.12 -6.24
CA ALA A 22 2.13 -16.57 -4.92
C ALA A 22 3.43 -16.21 -4.18
N GLN A 23 4.46 -17.04 -4.27
CA GLN A 23 5.78 -16.75 -3.69
C GLN A 23 6.41 -15.49 -4.29
N MET A 24 6.27 -15.26 -5.60
CA MET A 24 6.78 -14.03 -6.24
C MET A 24 5.97 -12.79 -5.81
N ILE A 25 4.65 -12.91 -5.62
CA ILE A 25 3.79 -11.81 -5.16
C ILE A 25 4.15 -11.36 -3.72
N LEU A 26 4.69 -12.26 -2.89
CA LEU A 26 5.14 -11.89 -1.53
C LEU A 26 6.22 -10.80 -1.54
N GLU A 27 7.03 -10.69 -2.59
CA GLU A 27 7.99 -9.59 -2.72
C GLU A 27 7.27 -8.25 -2.82
N GLN A 28 6.16 -8.16 -3.57
CA GLN A 28 5.36 -6.94 -3.61
C GLN A 28 4.56 -6.71 -2.33
N PHE A 29 4.18 -7.76 -1.60
CA PHE A 29 3.47 -7.56 -0.33
C PHE A 29 4.38 -7.07 0.80
N GLY A 30 5.55 -7.68 0.98
CA GLY A 30 6.43 -7.45 2.15
C GLY A 30 7.91 -7.34 1.86
N GLY A 31 8.31 -7.30 0.58
CA GLY A 31 9.69 -7.06 0.17
C GLY A 31 10.16 -5.63 0.45
N ALA A 32 11.45 -5.39 0.18
CA ALA A 32 12.07 -4.10 0.48
C ALA A 32 11.43 -2.94 -0.31
N ASP A 33 11.04 -3.23 -1.55
CA ASP A 33 10.38 -2.30 -2.47
C ASP A 33 8.90 -2.64 -2.70
N GLY A 34 8.28 -3.38 -1.76
CA GLY A 34 6.86 -3.74 -1.81
C GLY A 34 5.92 -2.66 -1.24
N GLU A 35 4.62 -2.88 -1.40
CA GLU A 35 3.55 -1.94 -1.06
C GLU A 35 3.53 -1.58 0.42
N LEU A 36 3.73 -2.56 1.32
CA LEU A 36 3.80 -2.28 2.76
C LEU A 36 4.94 -1.30 3.11
N SER A 37 6.09 -1.45 2.43
CA SER A 37 7.24 -0.56 2.60
C SER A 37 6.94 0.84 2.07
N ALA A 38 6.21 0.95 0.95
CA ALA A 38 5.75 2.23 0.39
C ALA A 38 4.74 2.92 1.31
N ALA A 39 3.67 2.22 1.71
CA ALA A 39 2.61 2.72 2.60
C ALA A 39 3.19 3.28 3.91
N ILE A 40 4.00 2.50 4.62
CA ILE A 40 4.60 2.93 5.88
C ILE A 40 5.52 4.13 5.65
N ARG A 41 6.29 4.17 4.56
CA ARG A 41 7.17 5.28 4.25
C ARG A 41 6.40 6.58 4.07
N TYR A 42 5.37 6.59 3.23
CA TYR A 42 4.58 7.81 2.98
C TYR A 42 3.81 8.25 4.24
N LEU A 43 3.18 7.31 4.94
CA LEU A 43 2.44 7.59 6.17
C LEU A 43 3.32 8.02 7.34
N SER A 44 4.59 7.64 7.34
CA SER A 44 5.57 8.11 8.32
C SER A 44 6.09 9.50 7.96
N GLN A 45 6.41 9.75 6.68
CA GLN A 45 6.93 11.03 6.20
C GLN A 45 5.95 12.19 6.42
N ARG A 46 4.62 11.94 6.37
CA ARG A 46 3.62 13.01 6.55
C ARG A 46 3.73 13.70 7.92
N TRP A 47 4.28 13.05 8.94
CA TRP A 47 4.39 13.64 10.28
C TRP A 47 5.46 14.72 10.39
N SER A 48 6.49 14.67 9.55
CA SER A 48 7.61 15.62 9.53
C SER A 48 7.64 16.51 8.28
N MET A 49 6.73 16.30 7.33
CA MET A 49 6.67 17.06 6.08
C MET A 49 6.36 18.55 6.36
N PRO A 50 7.09 19.53 5.79
CA PRO A 50 6.96 20.94 6.18
C PRO A 50 5.75 21.66 5.56
N THR A 51 5.24 21.20 4.41
CA THR A 51 4.11 21.85 3.73
C THR A 51 2.83 21.05 3.91
N ASP A 52 1.73 21.74 4.18
CA ASP A 52 0.43 21.08 4.39
C ASP A 52 -0.07 20.38 3.11
N GLU A 53 0.25 20.91 1.94
CA GLU A 53 -0.03 20.27 0.65
C GLU A 53 0.67 18.91 0.53
N ALA A 54 1.97 18.84 0.81
CA ALA A 54 2.70 17.58 0.71
C ALA A 54 2.30 16.58 1.81
N LYS A 55 1.89 17.04 3.00
CA LYS A 55 1.28 16.16 4.01
C LYS A 55 -0.01 15.52 3.48
N GLY A 56 -0.84 16.30 2.79
CA GLY A 56 -2.05 15.80 2.12
C GLY A 56 -1.72 14.75 1.08
N ILE A 57 -0.80 15.06 0.16
CA ILE A 57 -0.37 14.14 -0.90
C ILE A 57 0.19 12.83 -0.32
N LEU A 58 1.06 12.89 0.69
CA LEU A 58 1.60 11.69 1.32
C LEU A 58 0.54 10.87 2.06
N ASN A 59 -0.46 11.55 2.64
CA ASN A 59 -1.58 10.87 3.25
C ASN A 59 -2.42 10.14 2.21
N ASP A 60 -2.68 10.77 1.06
CA ASP A 60 -3.50 10.20 0.00
C ASP A 60 -2.80 9.00 -0.64
N ILE A 61 -1.53 9.14 -1.02
CA ILE A 61 -0.73 8.05 -1.59
C ILE A 61 -0.60 6.91 -0.57
N GLY A 62 -0.17 7.19 0.66
CA GLY A 62 -0.02 6.13 1.68
C GLY A 62 -1.34 5.50 2.15
N THR A 63 -2.50 6.03 1.74
CA THR A 63 -3.82 5.41 1.94
C THR A 63 -4.20 4.50 0.76
N GLU A 64 -3.67 4.77 -0.43
CA GLU A 64 -3.82 3.95 -1.63
C GLU A 64 -2.96 2.69 -1.56
N GLU A 65 -1.73 2.80 -1.03
CA GLU A 65 -0.82 1.66 -0.76
C GLU A 65 -1.28 0.80 0.44
#